data_AF-A0A180ENN0-F1
#
_entry.id   AF-A0A180ENN0-F1
#
_cell.length_a   1.000
_cell.length_b   1.000
_cell.length_c   1.000
_cell.angle_alpha   90.00
_cell.angle_beta   90.00
_cell.angle_gamma   90.00
#
_symmetry.space_group_name_H-M   'P 1'
#
loop_
_entity.id
_entity.type
_entity.pdbx_description
1 polymer ?
#
loop_
_entity_poly.entity_id
_entity_poly.type
_entity_poly.pdbx_seq_one_letter_code
_entity_poly.pdbx_strand_id
1 'polypeptide(L)'
;MTRILKTLDSHVIRINGVEDHVHIIHTLPRTRSIAELIREVKKKSTKYIKLRHSHYDWIGWQNGFASFSAHYANLDELTEYVENQKLHHASSARNSSFQSELIGLLTRHGVEFDLRYLFPPDPEVLAA
;
A
#
# COMPACT_ATOMS: atom_id res chain seq x y z
N MET A 1 -3.40 -4.27 -10.90
CA MET A 1 -2.14 -4.70 -10.25
C MET A 1 -1.91 -6.21 -10.28
N THR A 2 -2.96 -7.05 -10.17
CA THR A 2 -2.87 -8.52 -10.18
C THR A 2 -1.98 -9.11 -11.28
N ARG A 3 -2.14 -8.65 -12.52
CA ARG A 3 -1.31 -9.11 -13.65
C ARG A 3 0.18 -8.83 -13.45
N ILE A 4 0.53 -7.68 -12.87
CA ILE A 4 1.93 -7.30 -12.62
C ILE A 4 2.54 -8.21 -11.57
N LEU A 5 1.84 -8.48 -10.46
CA LEU A 5 2.31 -9.39 -9.43
C LEU A 5 2.47 -10.81 -9.95
N LYS A 6 1.51 -11.29 -10.76
CA LYS A 6 1.58 -12.61 -11.39
C LYS A 6 2.79 -12.76 -12.32
N THR A 7 3.17 -11.73 -13.08
CA THR A 7 4.39 -11.79 -13.92
C THR A 7 5.69 -11.69 -13.14
N LEU A 8 5.61 -11.39 -11.84
CA LEU A 8 6.72 -11.38 -10.90
C LEU A 8 6.71 -12.64 -10.00
N ASP A 9 6.00 -13.70 -10.41
CA ASP A 9 5.86 -14.97 -9.68
C ASP A 9 5.27 -14.81 -8.27
N SER A 10 4.49 -13.76 -8.06
CA SER A 10 3.78 -13.48 -6.81
C SER A 10 2.30 -13.81 -6.98
N HIS A 11 1.80 -14.68 -6.12
CA HIS A 11 0.39 -15.04 -6.09
C HIS A 11 -0.39 -14.01 -5.30
N VAL A 12 -1.43 -13.45 -5.92
CA VAL A 12 -2.30 -12.46 -5.29
C VAL A 12 -3.48 -13.17 -4.65
N ILE A 13 -3.67 -12.91 -3.36
CA ILE A 13 -4.79 -13.44 -2.58
C ILE A 13 -5.93 -12.43 -2.60
N ARG A 14 -5.64 -11.17 -2.27
CA ARG A 14 -6.59 -10.05 -2.33
C ARG A 14 -5.92 -8.73 -2.63
N ILE A 15 -6.66 -7.86 -3.31
CA ILE A 15 -6.31 -6.45 -3.52
C ILE A 15 -7.59 -5.65 -3.33
N ASN A 16 -7.50 -4.60 -2.52
CA ASN A 16 -8.51 -3.56 -2.44
C ASN A 16 -7.83 -2.25 -2.09
N GLY A 17 -8.56 -1.15 -2.17
CA GLY A 17 -8.04 0.15 -1.81
C GLY A 17 -9.14 1.17 -1.74
N VAL A 18 -8.72 2.36 -1.34
CA VAL A 18 -9.52 3.56 -1.25
C VAL A 18 -8.88 4.63 -2.14
N GLU A 19 -9.35 5.87 -2.06
CA GLU A 19 -8.97 6.94 -2.96
C GLU A 19 -7.46 7.26 -2.93
N ASP A 20 -6.82 7.11 -1.77
CA ASP A 20 -5.43 7.56 -1.53
C ASP A 20 -4.41 6.42 -1.31
N HIS A 21 -4.84 5.18 -1.05
CA HIS A 21 -3.93 4.03 -0.89
C HIS A 21 -4.55 2.67 -1.25
N VAL A 22 -3.69 1.67 -1.41
CA VAL A 22 -4.05 0.31 -1.81
C VAL A 22 -3.41 -0.71 -0.87
N HIS A 23 -4.20 -1.71 -0.49
CA HIS A 23 -3.76 -2.89 0.27
C HIS A 23 -3.67 -4.10 -0.65
N ILE A 24 -2.59 -4.88 -0.52
CA ILE A 24 -2.30 -6.05 -1.36
C ILE A 24 -1.88 -7.20 -0.45
N ILE A 25 -2.67 -8.27 -0.42
CA ILE A 25 -2.27 -9.56 0.16
C ILE A 25 -1.72 -10.42 -0.97
N HIS A 26 -0.44 -10.78 -0.86
CA HIS A 26 0.23 -11.59 -1.86
C HIS A 26 1.33 -12.46 -1.24
N THR A 27 1.78 -13.47 -1.98
CA THR A 27 2.96 -14.25 -1.62
C THR A 27 4.23 -13.53 -2.06
N LEU A 28 5.32 -13.69 -1.30
CA LEU A 28 6.65 -13.23 -1.70
C LEU A 28 7.42 -14.39 -2.36
N PRO A 29 7.82 -14.30 -3.64
CA PRO A 29 8.66 -15.33 -4.25
C PRO A 29 10.05 -15.39 -3.61
N ARG A 30 10.62 -16.61 -3.51
CA ARG A 30 11.95 -16.84 -2.92
C ARG A 30 13.12 -16.20 -3.69
N THR A 31 12.87 -15.71 -4.91
CA THR A 31 13.88 -15.20 -5.84
C THR A 31 13.93 -13.67 -5.93
N ARG A 32 13.08 -12.95 -5.19
CA ARG A 32 13.01 -11.48 -5.25
C ARG A 32 12.85 -10.89 -3.86
N SER A 33 13.42 -9.70 -3.67
CA SER A 33 13.13 -8.89 -2.48
C SER A 33 11.74 -8.25 -2.57
N ILE A 34 11.15 -7.94 -1.40
CA ILE A 34 9.90 -7.18 -1.34
C ILE A 34 10.04 -5.80 -2.00
N ALA A 35 11.20 -5.14 -1.84
CA ALA A 35 11.46 -3.83 -2.41
C ALA A 35 11.45 -3.84 -3.94
N GLU A 36 12.03 -4.86 -4.57
CA GLU A 36 11.99 -5.03 -6.03
C GLU A 36 10.57 -5.27 -6.54
N LEU A 37 9.82 -6.11 -5.85
CA LEU A 37 8.44 -6.44 -6.21
C LEU A 37 7.55 -5.18 -6.14
N ILE A 38 7.61 -4.43 -5.04
CA ILE A 38 6.83 -3.20 -4.88
C ILE A 38 7.27 -2.11 -5.85
N ARG A 39 8.57 -1.98 -6.13
CA ARG A 39 9.09 -1.06 -7.16
C ARG A 39 8.44 -1.33 -8.52
N GLU A 40 8.40 -2.59 -8.94
CA GLU A 40 7.83 -2.98 -10.22
C GLU A 40 6.31 -2.80 -10.27
N VAL A 41 5.60 -3.10 -9.18
CA VAL A 41 4.15 -2.86 -9.05
C VAL A 41 3.85 -1.37 -9.22
N LYS A 42 4.54 -0.50 -8.49
CA LYS A 42 4.36 0.96 -8.54
C LYS A 42 4.69 1.49 -9.93
N LYS A 43 5.87 1.16 -10.47
CA LYS A 43 6.32 1.61 -11.79
C LYS A 43 5.36 1.22 -12.92
N LYS A 44 4.99 -0.06 -13.01
CA LYS A 44 4.13 -0.57 -14.10
C LYS A 44 2.70 -0.08 -13.98
N SER A 45 2.16 0.02 -12.76
CA SER A 45 0.81 0.57 -12.56
C SER A 45 0.76 2.07 -12.85
N THR A 46 1.77 2.84 -12.43
CA THR A 46 1.87 4.27 -12.77
C THR A 46 1.92 4.48 -14.28
N LYS A 47 2.77 3.73 -14.99
CA LYS A 47 2.83 3.82 -16.46
C LYS A 47 1.48 3.49 -17.11
N TYR A 48 0.78 2.47 -16.61
CA TYR A 48 -0.51 2.07 -17.16
C TYR A 48 -1.59 3.14 -16.93
N ILE A 49 -1.70 3.66 -15.71
CA ILE A 49 -2.70 4.68 -15.37
C ILE A 49 -2.42 5.97 -16.15
N LYS A 50 -1.18 6.47 -16.20
CA LYS A 50 -0.83 7.65 -17.00
C LYS A 50 -1.16 7.49 -18.49
N LEU A 51 -1.02 6.28 -19.02
CA LEU A 51 -1.32 5.99 -20.44
C LEU A 51 -2.83 5.87 -20.71
N ARG A 52 -3.61 5.28 -19.79
CA ARG A 52 -5.03 4.95 -20.02
C ARG A 52 -6.01 5.93 -19.39
N HIS A 53 -5.55 6.67 -18.40
CA HIS A 53 -6.35 7.58 -17.58
C HIS A 53 -5.57 8.88 -17.35
N SER A 54 -5.08 9.47 -18.44
CA SER A 54 -4.33 10.74 -18.44
C SER A 54 -5.15 11.94 -17.93
N HIS A 55 -6.46 11.79 -17.76
CA HIS A 55 -7.34 12.80 -17.17
C HIS A 55 -7.24 12.87 -15.64
N TYR A 56 -6.65 11.89 -14.98
CA TYR A 56 -6.34 12.01 -13.55
C TYR A 56 -5.08 12.86 -13.39
N ASP A 57 -5.16 13.90 -12.55
CA ASP A 57 -4.00 14.70 -12.12
C ASP A 57 -3.17 13.94 -11.07
N TRP A 58 -2.72 12.74 -11.44
CA TRP A 58 -2.03 11.82 -10.56
C TRP A 58 -0.63 11.53 -11.10
N ILE A 59 0.39 11.96 -10.36
CA ILE A 59 1.79 11.87 -10.76
C ILE A 59 2.43 10.51 -10.49
N GLY A 60 1.82 9.68 -9.64
CA GLY A 60 2.29 8.35 -9.30
C GLY A 60 2.14 8.03 -7.82
N TRP A 61 2.65 6.86 -7.43
CA TRP A 61 2.70 6.46 -6.02
C TRP A 61 3.78 7.23 -5.26
N GLN A 62 3.55 7.49 -3.97
CA GLN A 62 4.56 8.01 -3.04
C GLN A 62 5.86 7.20 -3.07
N ASN A 63 6.98 7.71 -2.57
CA ASN A 63 8.25 6.96 -2.57
C ASN A 63 8.22 5.71 -1.65
N GLY A 64 7.63 5.83 -0.48
CA GLY A 64 7.56 4.76 0.54
C GLY A 64 6.57 3.62 0.22
N PHE A 65 6.66 2.57 1.03
CA PHE A 65 5.67 1.50 1.16
C PHE A 65 5.78 0.88 2.56
N ALA A 66 4.70 0.26 3.04
CA ALA A 66 4.72 -0.57 4.23
C ALA A 66 4.48 -2.02 3.83
N SER A 67 5.18 -2.96 4.45
CA SER A 67 5.00 -4.39 4.21
C SER A 67 5.17 -5.15 5.52
N PHE A 68 4.22 -6.03 5.78
CA PHE A 68 4.15 -6.84 7.00
C PHE A 68 4.00 -8.30 6.58
N SER A 69 4.76 -9.19 7.22
CA SER A 69 4.55 -10.62 7.05
C SER A 69 3.36 -11.06 7.90
N ALA A 70 2.51 -11.90 7.33
CA ALA A 70 1.34 -12.44 8.01
C ALA A 70 1.44 -13.97 8.07
N HIS A 71 0.93 -14.55 9.15
CA HIS A 71 0.82 -15.99 9.28
C HIS A 71 -0.36 -16.50 8.41
N TYR A 72 -0.17 -17.63 7.73
CA TYR A 72 -1.17 -18.16 6.81
C TYR A 72 -2.52 -18.47 7.49
N ALA A 73 -2.50 -18.85 8.77
CA ALA A 73 -3.72 -19.10 9.54
C ALA A 73 -4.61 -17.84 9.73
N ASN A 74 -4.05 -16.64 9.57
CA ASN A 74 -4.77 -15.38 9.73
C ASN A 74 -5.26 -14.84 8.39
N LEU A 75 -5.18 -15.65 7.32
CA LEU A 75 -5.44 -15.17 5.97
C LEU A 75 -6.89 -14.74 5.76
N ASP A 76 -7.84 -15.41 6.41
CA ASP A 76 -9.27 -15.07 6.32
C ASP A 76 -9.54 -13.71 6.97
N GLU A 77 -9.04 -13.49 8.20
CA GLU A 77 -9.14 -12.21 8.91
C GLU A 77 -8.48 -11.07 8.10
N LEU A 78 -7.28 -11.32 7.56
CA LEU A 78 -6.58 -10.32 6.74
C LEU A 78 -7.32 -10.02 5.43
N THR A 79 -7.92 -11.04 4.82
CA THR A 79 -8.74 -10.90 3.61
C THR A 79 -9.96 -10.04 3.91
N GLU A 80 -10.68 -10.33 4.99
CA GLU A 80 -11.83 -9.55 5.43
C GLU A 80 -11.43 -8.09 5.73
N TYR A 81 -10.30 -7.88 6.40
CA TYR A 81 -9.75 -6.55 6.65
C TYR A 81 -9.54 -5.74 5.36
N VAL A 82 -8.94 -6.36 4.33
CA VAL A 82 -8.69 -5.71 3.03
C VAL A 82 -10.00 -5.50 2.25
N GLU A 83 -10.93 -6.46 2.28
CA GLU A 83 -12.23 -6.33 1.61
C GLU A 83 -13.07 -5.17 2.18
N ASN A 84 -12.98 -4.94 3.49
CA ASN A 84 -13.74 -3.90 4.19
C ASN A 84 -13.09 -2.50 4.22
N GLN A 85 -11.97 -2.29 3.54
CA GLN A 85 -11.24 -1.00 3.56
C GLN A 85 -12.10 0.21 3.18
N LYS A 86 -12.96 0.08 2.16
CA LYS A 86 -13.86 1.18 1.78
C LYS A 86 -14.84 1.55 2.88
N LEU A 87 -15.37 0.56 3.61
CA LEU A 87 -16.25 0.82 4.75
C LEU A 87 -15.48 1.41 5.93
N HIS A 88 -14.26 0.92 6.18
CA HIS A 88 -13.39 1.43 7.22
C HIS A 88 -13.07 2.92 7.01
N HIS A 89 -12.74 3.32 5.78
CA HIS A 89 -12.40 4.71 5.42
C HIS A 89 -13.62 5.60 5.12
N ALA A 90 -14.80 5.04 4.87
CA ALA A 90 -16.05 5.81 4.75
C ALA A 90 -16.55 6.38 6.09
N SER A 91 -16.07 5.84 7.21
CA SER A 91 -16.38 6.33 8.55
C SER A 91 -15.66 7.65 8.83
N SER A 92 -16.34 8.61 9.46
CA SER A 92 -15.73 9.86 9.95
C SER A 92 -14.84 9.66 11.19
N ALA A 93 -14.52 8.42 11.55
CA ALA A 93 -13.74 8.10 12.73
C ALA A 93 -12.26 8.50 12.56
N ARG A 94 -11.63 8.92 13.65
CA ARG A 94 -10.24 9.42 13.67
C ARG A 94 -9.20 8.39 13.20
N ASN A 95 -9.54 7.10 13.24
CA ASN A 95 -8.69 6.00 12.82
C ASN A 95 -8.84 5.62 11.32
N SER A 96 -9.76 6.24 10.60
CA SER A 96 -10.08 5.99 9.19
C SER A 96 -9.24 6.81 8.20
N SER A 97 -8.04 7.25 8.60
CA SER A 97 -7.12 7.93 7.67
C SER A 97 -5.94 7.02 7.38
N PHE A 98 -5.33 7.17 6.19
CA PHE A 98 -4.10 6.47 5.85
C PHE A 98 -3.02 6.59 6.94
N GLN A 99 -2.83 7.80 7.50
CA GLN A 99 -1.81 8.04 8.53
C GLN A 99 -2.12 7.28 9.82
N SER A 100 -3.37 7.36 10.30
CA SER A 100 -3.81 6.66 11.50
C SER A 100 -3.72 5.14 11.32
N GLU A 101 -4.11 4.63 10.15
CA GLU A 101 -4.03 3.21 9.82
C GLU A 101 -2.59 2.71 9.80
N LEU A 102 -1.68 3.43 9.13
CA LEU A 102 -0.27 3.08 9.09
C LEU A 102 0.36 3.08 10.49
N ILE A 103 0.10 4.12 11.30
CA ILE A 103 0.56 4.18 12.69
C ILE A 103 0.01 2.97 13.49
N GLY A 104 -1.26 2.64 13.31
CA GLY A 104 -1.89 1.49 13.96
C GLY A 104 -1.21 0.16 13.60
N LEU A 105 -0.90 -0.04 12.32
CA LEU A 105 -0.18 -1.23 11.84
C LEU A 105 1.24 -1.29 12.40
N LEU A 106 2.00 -0.19 12.35
CA LEU A 106 3.36 -0.14 12.89
C LEU A 106 3.37 -0.46 14.38
N THR A 107 2.45 0.15 15.15
CA THR A 107 2.31 -0.07 16.59
C THR A 107 1.97 -1.53 16.89
N ARG A 108 1.00 -2.11 16.18
CA ARG A 108 0.58 -3.51 16.35
C ARG A 108 1.73 -4.49 16.10
N HIS A 109 2.60 -4.17 15.15
CA HIS A 109 3.74 -5.01 14.80
C HIS A 109 5.04 -4.66 15.56
N GLY A 110 4.97 -3.75 16.54
CA GLY A 110 6.13 -3.36 17.36
C GLY A 110 7.25 -2.68 16.57
N VAL A 111 6.91 -2.03 15.45
CA VAL A 111 7.88 -1.27 14.64
C VAL A 111 8.02 0.11 15.24
N GLU A 112 9.24 0.48 15.66
CA GLU A 112 9.55 1.84 16.10
C GLU A 112 9.54 2.81 14.90
N PHE A 113 8.91 3.97 15.09
CA PHE A 113 8.86 5.01 14.06
C PHE A 113 8.93 6.39 14.69
N ASP A 114 9.36 7.35 13.89
CA ASP A 114 9.34 8.77 14.23
C ASP A 114 8.48 9.50 13.19
N LEU A 115 7.47 10.22 13.67
CA LEU A 115 6.51 10.93 12.83
C LEU A 115 7.18 11.94 11.88
N ARG A 116 8.34 12.48 12.25
CA ARG A 116 9.14 13.41 11.42
C ARG A 116 9.62 12.77 10.12
N TYR A 117 9.89 11.46 10.15
CA TYR A 117 10.39 10.72 9.00
C TYR A 117 9.32 9.84 8.35
N LEU A 118 8.21 9.56 9.05
CA LEU A 118 7.11 8.78 8.52
C LEU A 118 6.24 9.59 7.56
N PHE A 119 6.03 10.87 7.86
CA PHE A 119 5.30 11.82 7.02
C PHE A 119 6.15 13.07 6.81
N PRO A 120 7.28 12.97 6.10
CA PRO A 120 8.11 14.14 5.84
C PRO A 120 7.27 15.18 5.09
N PRO A 121 7.45 16.48 5.38
CA PRO A 121 6.86 17.53 4.58
C PRO A 121 7.31 17.36 3.13
N ASP A 122 6.44 17.71 2.19
CA ASP A 122 6.80 17.72 0.78
C ASP A 122 8.09 18.54 0.58
N PRO A 123 9.12 18.02 -0.12
CA PRO A 123 10.31 18.79 -0.43
C PRO A 123 10.01 20.16 -1.06
N GLU A 124 8.90 20.29 -1.79
CA GLU A 124 8.46 21.57 -2.35
C GLU A 124 7.89 22.55 -1.31
N VAL A 125 7.35 22.05 -0.18
CA VAL A 125 6.85 22.87 0.94
C VAL A 125 7.97 23.37 1.84
N LEU A 126 9.11 22.67 1.89
CA LEU A 126 10.29 23.10 2.65
C LEU A 126 11.20 24.07 1.87
N ALA A 127 10.97 24.22 0.56
CA ALA A 127 11.74 25.09 -0.33
C ALA A 127 11.08 26.46 -0.58
N ALA A 128 9.93 26.75 0.04
CA ALA A 128 9.18 28.01 -0.02
C ALA A 128 9.28 28.78 1.31
#